data_AF-A0A8B5Y3I6-F1
#
_entry.id   AF-A0A8B5Y3I6-F1
#
_cell.length_a   1.000
_cell.length_b   1.000
_cell.length_c   1.000
_cell.angle_alpha   90.00
_cell.angle_beta   90.00
_cell.angle_gamma   90.00
#
_symmetry.space_group_name_H-M   'P 1'
#
loop_
_entity.id
_entity.type
_entity.pdbx_description
1 polymer ?
#
loop_
_entity_poly.entity_id
_entity_poly.type
_entity_poly.pdbx_seq_one_letter_code
_entity_poly.pdbx_strand_id
1 'polypeptide(L)'
;MNMNEFVSHHDSSLELIIETEFPGKRCVGGKYSAKGHSITLYKRDIEIQCERSLGSLARLEEYTWVILTHEMGHALDPDLAVLSEELYKTGKSEILYQIEVNAWNIAEGLIPFIVQDLFTFIRDESLEHCTNRLLVG
;
A
#
# COMPACT_ATOMS: atom_id res chain seq x y z
N MET A 1 -15.41 -10.02 -8.64
CA MET A 1 -14.52 -9.13 -9.39
C MET A 1 -13.10 -9.52 -9.06
N ASN A 2 -12.29 -9.82 -10.06
CA ASN A 2 -10.87 -10.14 -9.87
C ASN A 2 -10.07 -8.83 -9.62
N MET A 3 -8.94 -8.90 -8.91
CA MET A 3 -8.05 -7.75 -8.66
C MET A 3 -7.60 -7.03 -9.95
N ASN A 4 -7.30 -7.77 -11.02
CA ASN A 4 -6.93 -7.16 -12.31
C ASN A 4 -8.09 -6.35 -12.92
N GLU A 5 -9.31 -6.87 -12.85
CA GLU A 5 -10.51 -6.16 -13.32
C GLU A 5 -10.76 -4.91 -12.48
N PHE A 6 -10.57 -5.01 -11.16
CA PHE A 6 -10.73 -3.88 -10.25
C PHE A 6 -9.71 -2.78 -10.51
N VAL A 7 -8.43 -3.13 -10.68
CA VAL A 7 -7.36 -2.19 -11.02
C VAL A 7 -7.68 -1.51 -12.35
N SER A 8 -7.95 -2.31 -13.40
CA SER A 8 -8.23 -1.78 -14.73
C SER A 8 -9.49 -0.90 -14.80
N HIS A 9 -10.47 -1.14 -13.92
CA HIS A 9 -11.66 -0.30 -13.80
C HIS A 9 -11.35 1.11 -13.29
N HIS A 10 -10.37 1.26 -12.40
CA HIS A 10 -9.98 2.55 -11.81
C HIS A 10 -8.91 3.25 -12.65
N ASP A 11 -7.94 2.48 -13.15
CA ASP A 11 -6.93 2.96 -14.08
C ASP A 11 -6.58 1.86 -15.08
N SER A 12 -7.04 2.01 -16.32
CA SER A 12 -6.81 1.03 -17.39
C SER A 12 -5.36 0.91 -17.82
N SER A 13 -4.51 1.86 -17.46
CA SER A 13 -3.08 1.87 -17.77
C SER A 13 -2.21 1.27 -16.65
N LEU A 14 -2.79 1.08 -15.45
CA LEU A 14 -2.10 0.53 -14.29
C LEU A 14 -1.97 -0.99 -14.41
N GLU A 15 -0.73 -1.48 -14.42
CA GLU A 15 -0.45 -2.92 -14.46
C GLU A 15 -0.40 -3.50 -13.04
N LEU A 16 -1.09 -4.62 -12.81
CA LEU A 16 -0.97 -5.41 -11.58
C LEU A 16 -0.12 -6.65 -11.82
N ILE A 17 0.99 -6.73 -11.09
CA ILE A 17 1.96 -7.82 -11.12
C ILE A 17 1.89 -8.56 -9.79
N ILE A 18 1.93 -9.89 -9.85
CA ILE A 18 1.90 -10.74 -8.67
C ILE A 18 3.18 -11.58 -8.62
N GLU A 19 4.01 -11.31 -7.62
CA GLU A 19 5.26 -12.02 -7.36
C GLU A 19 5.18 -12.86 -6.08
N THR A 20 6.13 -13.78 -5.92
CA THR A 20 6.18 -14.67 -4.76
C THR A 20 6.57 -13.92 -3.49
N GLU A 21 7.66 -13.16 -3.52
CA GLU A 21 8.24 -12.47 -2.35
C GLU A 21 9.06 -11.26 -2.77
N PHE A 22 9.22 -10.28 -1.88
CA PHE A 22 10.00 -9.08 -2.18
C PHE A 22 11.50 -9.42 -2.28
N PRO A 23 12.23 -8.89 -3.29
CA PRO A 23 13.66 -9.14 -3.39
C PRO A 23 14.42 -8.49 -2.22
N GLY A 24 15.02 -9.32 -1.35
CA GLY A 24 15.90 -8.88 -0.28
C GLY A 24 15.47 -9.35 1.10
N LYS A 25 15.75 -8.53 2.13
CA LYS A 25 15.48 -8.86 3.55
C LYS A 25 14.24 -8.16 4.12
N ARG A 26 13.62 -7.28 3.34
CA ARG A 26 12.43 -6.54 3.78
C ARG A 26 11.20 -7.41 3.56
N CYS A 27 10.20 -7.22 4.42
CA CYS A 27 8.86 -7.79 4.25
C CYS A 27 7.94 -6.67 3.74
N VAL A 28 7.62 -6.69 2.45
CA VAL A 28 6.87 -5.66 1.73
C VAL A 28 5.67 -6.34 1.07
N GLY A 29 4.45 -6.01 1.51
CA GLY A 29 3.24 -6.62 0.96
C GLY A 29 2.94 -6.18 -0.47
N GLY A 30 3.13 -4.89 -0.75
CA GLY A 30 2.88 -4.28 -2.05
C GLY A 30 3.89 -3.20 -2.38
N LYS A 31 3.99 -2.86 -3.66
CA LYS A 31 4.77 -1.70 -4.10
C LYS A 31 4.21 -1.12 -5.40
N TYR A 32 3.90 0.17 -5.37
CA TYR A 32 3.72 0.99 -6.56
C TYR A 32 5.05 1.48 -7.14
N SER A 33 5.13 1.51 -8.47
CA SER A 33 6.27 2.02 -9.24
C SER A 33 5.82 3.08 -10.24
N ALA A 34 6.13 4.35 -9.97
CA ALA A 34 5.81 5.44 -10.90
C ALA A 34 6.49 5.30 -12.28
N LYS A 35 7.69 4.69 -12.35
CA LYS A 35 8.44 4.50 -13.60
C LYS A 35 7.72 3.55 -14.57
N GLY A 36 7.16 2.47 -14.03
CA GLY A 36 6.43 1.46 -14.82
C GLY A 36 4.93 1.70 -14.84
N HIS A 37 4.44 2.60 -13.99
CA HIS A 37 3.02 2.74 -13.66
C HIS A 37 2.41 1.35 -13.37
N SER A 38 2.99 0.67 -12.38
CA SER A 38 2.63 -0.70 -12.02
C SER A 38 2.59 -0.90 -10.51
N ILE A 39 1.75 -1.83 -10.06
CA ILE A 39 1.69 -2.35 -8.70
C ILE A 39 2.25 -3.77 -8.71
N THR A 40 3.15 -4.07 -7.79
CA THR A 40 3.58 -5.45 -7.51
C THR A 40 3.08 -5.87 -6.13
N LEU A 41 2.35 -6.98 -6.04
CA LEU A 41 2.01 -7.63 -4.78
C LEU A 41 2.91 -8.84 -4.55
N TYR A 42 3.37 -9.02 -3.31
CA TYR A 42 4.28 -10.08 -2.92
C TYR A 42 3.58 -11.06 -1.99
N LYS A 43 3.11 -12.18 -2.54
CA LYS A 43 2.20 -13.11 -1.85
C LYS A 43 2.69 -13.55 -0.47
N ARG A 44 3.94 -14.02 -0.39
CA ARG A 44 4.53 -14.53 0.85
C ARG A 44 4.69 -13.44 1.90
N ASP A 45 5.03 -12.23 1.47
CA ASP A 45 5.21 -11.11 2.37
C ASP A 45 3.86 -10.66 2.94
N ILE A 46 2.80 -10.68 2.13
CA ILE A 46 1.43 -10.43 2.60
C ILE A 46 0.99 -11.50 3.59
N GLU A 47 1.27 -12.78 3.34
CA GLU A 47 1.02 -13.86 4.30
C GLU A 47 1.74 -13.61 5.63
N ILE A 48 3.03 -13.27 5.59
CA ILE A 48 3.82 -12.97 6.79
C ILE A 48 3.25 -11.77 7.54
N GLN A 49 2.85 -10.70 6.85
CA GLN A 49 2.26 -9.51 7.47
C GLN A 49 0.90 -9.81 8.09
N CYS A 50 0.04 -10.55 7.39
CA CYS A 50 -1.27 -10.98 7.86
C CYS A 50 -1.14 -11.83 9.13
N GLU A 51 -0.29 -12.87 9.10
CA GLU A 51 -0.05 -13.74 10.25
C GLU A 51 0.55 -12.98 11.44
N ARG A 52 1.48 -12.05 11.22
CA ARG A 52 2.08 -11.26 12.30
C ARG A 52 1.09 -10.28 12.95
N SER A 53 0.22 -9.67 12.16
CA SER A 53 -0.68 -8.62 12.63
C SER A 53 -1.97 -9.21 13.23
N LEU A 54 -2.49 -10.30 12.65
CA LEU A 54 -3.76 -10.91 13.05
C LEU A 54 -3.60 -12.23 13.81
N GLY A 55 -2.39 -12.80 13.86
CA GLY A 55 -2.14 -14.14 14.42
C GLY A 55 -2.78 -15.27 13.62
N SER A 56 -3.20 -15.01 12.38
CA SER A 56 -3.87 -15.98 11.51
C SER A 56 -3.96 -15.51 10.06
N LEU A 57 -3.89 -16.46 9.12
CA LEU A 57 -4.20 -16.25 7.69
C LEU A 57 -5.70 -16.31 7.35
N ALA A 58 -6.60 -16.42 8.33
CA ALA A 58 -8.04 -16.56 8.09
C ALA A 58 -8.66 -15.41 7.28
N ARG A 59 -8.02 -14.23 7.28
CA ARG A 59 -8.46 -13.02 6.57
C ARG A 59 -7.46 -12.56 5.51
N LEU A 60 -6.67 -13.49 4.97
CA LEU A 60 -5.61 -13.19 4.01
C LEU A 60 -6.14 -12.52 2.75
N GLU A 61 -7.33 -12.92 2.27
CA GLU A 61 -7.92 -12.31 1.08
C GLU A 61 -8.24 -10.84 1.32
N GLU A 62 -8.94 -10.51 2.41
CA GLU A 62 -9.24 -9.11 2.74
C GLU A 62 -7.96 -8.32 3.01
N TYR A 63 -6.98 -8.91 3.70
CA TYR A 63 -5.68 -8.28 3.93
C TYR A 63 -4.99 -7.95 2.60
N THR A 64 -4.99 -8.87 1.64
CA THR A 64 -4.41 -8.66 0.31
C THR A 64 -5.10 -7.51 -0.43
N TRP A 65 -6.43 -7.42 -0.35
CA TRP A 65 -7.17 -6.31 -0.94
C TRP A 65 -6.85 -4.96 -0.28
N VAL A 66 -6.66 -4.92 1.04
CA VAL A 66 -6.23 -3.70 1.74
C VAL A 66 -4.85 -3.25 1.25
N ILE A 67 -3.90 -4.18 1.09
CA ILE A 67 -2.58 -3.86 0.54
C ILE A 67 -2.68 -3.35 -0.90
N LEU A 68 -3.44 -4.05 -1.77
CA LEU A 68 -3.62 -3.63 -3.16
C LEU A 68 -4.15 -2.20 -3.27
N THR A 69 -5.18 -1.89 -2.52
CA THR A 69 -5.85 -0.58 -2.60
C THR A 69 -5.02 0.54 -2.01
N HIS A 70 -4.18 0.27 -1.01
CA HIS A 70 -3.13 1.19 -0.57
C HIS A 70 -2.15 1.52 -1.72
N GLU A 71 -1.65 0.52 -2.44
CA GLU A 71 -0.78 0.75 -3.60
C GLU A 71 -1.51 1.48 -4.75
N MET A 72 -2.80 1.20 -4.96
CA MET A 72 -3.63 1.98 -5.87
C MET A 72 -3.81 3.42 -5.39
N GLY A 73 -3.88 3.63 -4.08
CA GLY A 73 -3.88 4.96 -3.47
C GLY A 73 -2.67 5.78 -3.90
N HIS A 74 -1.47 5.19 -3.89
CA HIS A 74 -0.29 5.84 -4.46
C HIS A 74 -0.43 6.09 -5.96
N ALA A 75 -0.89 5.10 -6.73
CA ALA A 75 -1.03 5.23 -8.18
C ALA A 75 -2.00 6.35 -8.61
N LEU A 76 -3.04 6.58 -7.81
CA LEU A 76 -4.12 7.53 -8.08
C LEU A 76 -3.93 8.88 -7.38
N ASP A 77 -2.92 9.04 -6.54
CA ASP A 77 -2.65 10.29 -5.83
C ASP A 77 -2.13 11.36 -6.81
N PRO A 78 -2.91 12.43 -7.09
CA PRO A 78 -2.49 13.48 -8.01
C PRO A 78 -1.29 14.28 -7.50
N ASP A 79 -1.06 14.29 -6.18
CA ASP A 79 0.01 15.06 -5.54
C ASP A 79 1.31 14.25 -5.40
N LEU A 80 1.29 12.93 -5.64
CA LEU A 80 2.43 12.04 -5.40
C LEU A 80 3.69 12.50 -6.13
N ALA A 81 3.57 12.96 -7.38
CA ALA A 81 4.73 13.41 -8.16
C ALA A 81 5.42 14.62 -7.53
N VAL A 82 4.63 15.62 -7.10
CA VAL A 82 5.13 16.84 -6.48
C VAL A 82 5.73 16.54 -5.10
N LEU A 83 5.01 15.78 -4.28
CA LEU A 83 5.46 15.37 -2.94
C LEU A 83 6.73 14.51 -3.00
N SER A 84 6.82 13.59 -3.96
CA SER A 84 8.03 12.76 -4.16
C SER A 84 9.24 13.61 -4.54
N GLU A 85 9.05 14.61 -5.40
CA GLU A 85 10.13 15.54 -5.75
C GLU A 85 10.56 16.40 -4.54
N GLU A 86 9.61 16.88 -3.74
CA GLU A 86 9.90 17.65 -2.54
C GLU A 86 10.60 16.80 -1.47
N LEU A 87 10.15 15.56 -1.27
CA LEU A 87 10.79 14.59 -0.39
C LEU A 87 12.23 14.33 -0.84
N TYR A 88 12.47 14.14 -2.13
CA TYR A 88 13.83 13.95 -2.67
C TYR A 88 14.73 15.17 -2.40
N LYS A 89 14.21 16.39 -2.53
CA LYS A 89 14.96 17.63 -2.32
C LYS A 89 15.26 17.92 -0.85
N THR A 90 14.29 17.66 0.03
CA THR A 90 14.33 18.11 1.42
C THR A 90 14.66 17.01 2.42
N GLY A 91 14.38 15.74 2.07
CA GLY A 91 14.49 14.60 2.97
C GLY A 91 13.52 14.66 4.16
N LYS A 92 12.52 15.55 4.14
CA LYS A 92 11.63 15.76 5.29
C LYS A 92 10.69 14.59 5.48
N SER A 93 10.75 14.01 6.67
CA SER A 93 9.90 12.91 7.13
C SER A 93 8.40 13.21 7.06
N GLU A 94 7.99 14.44 7.35
CA GLU A 94 6.58 14.85 7.23
C GLU A 94 6.01 14.76 5.80
N ILE A 95 6.85 14.91 4.76
CA ILE A 95 6.40 14.75 3.37
C ILE A 95 6.17 13.27 3.07
N LEU A 96 7.05 12.38 3.55
CA LEU A 96 6.83 10.94 3.43
C LEU A 96 5.54 10.53 4.14
N TYR A 97 5.31 11.04 5.34
CA TYR A 97 4.07 10.78 6.08
C TYR A 97 2.83 11.25 5.29
N GLN A 98 2.89 12.44 4.68
CA GLN A 98 1.79 12.96 3.86
C GLN A 98 1.50 12.05 2.65
N ILE A 99 2.53 11.54 1.97
CA ILE A 99 2.39 10.59 0.86
C ILE A 99 1.64 9.32 1.31
N GLU A 100 2.03 8.76 2.46
CA GLU A 100 1.38 7.56 3.01
C GLU A 100 -0.08 7.84 3.39
N VAL A 101 -0.35 8.96 4.07
CA VAL A 101 -1.71 9.36 4.45
C VAL A 101 -2.60 9.57 3.23
N ASN A 102 -2.11 10.22 2.18
CA ASN A 102 -2.85 10.40 0.93
C ASN A 102 -3.25 9.05 0.32
N ALA A 103 -2.31 8.12 0.23
CA ALA A 103 -2.57 6.79 -0.31
C ALA A 103 -3.64 6.04 0.50
N TRP A 104 -3.58 6.09 1.82
CA TRP A 104 -4.61 5.49 2.68
C TRP A 104 -5.98 6.15 2.54
N ASN A 105 -6.05 7.47 2.44
CA ASN A 105 -7.31 8.20 2.25
C ASN A 105 -7.97 7.85 0.91
N ILE A 106 -7.17 7.73 -0.15
CA ILE A 106 -7.68 7.29 -1.46
C ILE A 106 -8.14 5.83 -1.37
N ALA A 107 -7.33 4.95 -0.77
CA ALA A 107 -7.65 3.53 -0.60
C ALA A 107 -8.99 3.30 0.12
N GLU A 108 -9.29 4.09 1.15
CA GLU A 108 -10.56 4.03 1.89
C GLU A 108 -11.76 4.29 0.99
N GLY A 109 -11.63 5.18 0.00
CA GLY A 109 -12.66 5.45 -1.00
C GLY A 109 -12.83 4.35 -2.06
N LEU A 110 -11.85 3.47 -2.24
CA LEU A 110 -11.87 2.42 -3.26
C LEU A 110 -12.60 1.15 -2.81
N ILE A 111 -12.69 0.88 -1.51
CA ILE A 111 -13.18 -0.41 -1.01
C ILE A 111 -14.49 -0.32 -0.22
N PRO A 112 -15.65 -0.44 -0.89
CA PRO A 112 -16.93 -0.52 -0.17
C PRO A 112 -17.22 -1.90 0.45
N PHE A 113 -16.39 -2.92 0.20
CA PHE A 113 -16.71 -4.33 0.50
C PHE A 113 -15.80 -5.00 1.54
N ILE A 114 -14.77 -4.33 2.04
CA ILE A 114 -13.93 -4.85 3.12
C ILE A 114 -14.50 -4.38 4.46
N VAL A 115 -14.32 -5.22 5.49
CA VAL A 115 -14.64 -4.85 6.87
C VAL A 115 -13.82 -3.64 7.29
N GLN A 116 -14.50 -2.51 7.51
CA GLN A 116 -13.88 -1.23 7.86
C GLN A 116 -12.91 -1.33 9.05
N ASP A 117 -13.22 -2.17 10.04
CA ASP A 117 -12.35 -2.37 11.21
C ASP A 117 -10.99 -2.98 10.83
N LEU A 118 -10.95 -3.90 9.86
CA LEU A 118 -9.69 -4.48 9.38
C LEU A 118 -8.87 -3.44 8.62
N PHE A 119 -9.53 -2.68 7.74
CA PHE A 119 -8.88 -1.61 7.00
C PHE A 119 -8.24 -0.58 7.95
N THR A 120 -9.03 -0.13 8.93
CA THR A 120 -8.58 0.84 9.94
C THR A 120 -7.41 0.29 10.74
N PHE A 121 -7.48 -0.96 11.19
CA PHE A 121 -6.39 -1.61 11.91
C PHE A 121 -5.09 -1.66 11.10
N ILE A 122 -5.14 -2.10 9.84
CA ILE A 122 -3.94 -2.21 8.98
C ILE A 122 -3.38 -0.82 8.66
N ARG A 123 -4.23 0.17 8.39
CA ARG A 123 -3.83 1.56 8.17
C ARG A 123 -3.09 2.11 9.38
N ASP A 124 -3.67 1.96 10.56
CA ASP A 124 -3.12 2.54 11.79
C ASP A 124 -1.77 1.91 12.14
N GLU A 125 -1.63 0.58 12.04
CA GLU A 125 -0.34 -0.12 12.19
C GLU A 125 0.71 0.35 11.17
N SER A 126 0.31 0.54 9.91
CA SER A 126 1.21 1.01 8.83
C SER A 126 1.71 2.43 9.12
N LEU A 127 0.81 3.35 9.49
CA LEU A 127 1.13 4.75 9.79
C LEU A 127 1.93 4.91 11.09
N GLU A 128 1.68 4.08 12.10
CA GLU A 128 2.51 4.05 13.31
C GLU A 128 3.95 3.64 12.97
N HIS A 129 4.13 2.60 12.16
CA HIS A 129 5.47 2.20 11.70
C HIS A 129 6.16 3.26 10.85
N CYS A 130 5.40 3.97 10.01
CA CYS A 130 5.92 5.12 9.26
C CYS A 130 6.44 6.19 10.23
N THR A 131 5.63 6.58 11.22
CA THR A 131 5.97 7.58 12.23
C THR A 131 7.19 7.18 13.06
N ASN A 132 7.26 5.91 13.49
CA ASN A 132 8.40 5.39 14.25
C ASN A 132 9.71 5.45 13.45
N ARG A 133 9.67 5.28 12.12
CA ARG A 133 10.84 5.51 11.27
C ARG A 133 11.26 6.97 11.19
N LEU A 134 10.33 7.92 11.36
CA LEU A 134 10.64 9.35 11.40
C LEU A 134 11.33 9.76 12.70
N LEU A 135 11.07 9.05 13.81
CA LEU A 135 11.64 9.33 15.13
C LEU A 135 13.05 8.76 15.33
N VAL A 136 13.47 7.81 14.49
CA VAL A 136 14.77 7.12 14.56
C VAL A 136 15.75 7.62 13.47
N GLY A 137 15.32 8.59 12.66
CA GLY A 137 16.10 9.22 11.58
C GLY A 137 16.87 10.46 12.00
#